data_AF-A0A3N4LF96-F1
#
_entry.id   AF-A0A3N4LF96-F1
#
_cell.length_a   1.000
_cell.length_b   1.000
_cell.length_c   1.000
_cell.angle_alpha   90.00
_cell.angle_beta   90.00
_cell.angle_gamma   90.00
#
_symmetry.space_group_name_H-M   'P 1'
#
loop_
_entity.id
_entity.type
_entity.pdbx_description
1 polymer ?
#
loop_
_entity_poly.entity_id
_entity_poly.type
_entity_poly.pdbx_seq_one_letter_code
_entity_poly.pdbx_strand_id
1 'polypeptide(L)' 'EDDVDPNEPRYCFCNQVSYGQMVGCDDKDCAREWFHLNCVGLNHPPNKKVRWYCDEC' A
#
# COMPACT_ATOMS: atom_id res chain seq x y z
N GLU A 1 -12.56 -19.76 -12.76
CA GLU A 1 -11.17 -19.55 -12.32
C GLU A 1 -10.93 -18.07 -12.14
N ASP A 2 -10.57 -17.61 -10.95
CA ASP A 2 -10.39 -16.19 -10.64
C ASP A 2 -9.01 -15.73 -11.09
N ASP A 3 -9.01 -15.01 -12.21
CA ASP A 3 -7.87 -14.52 -12.97
C ASP A 3 -7.20 -13.36 -12.22
N VAL A 4 -6.15 -13.66 -11.44
CA VAL A 4 -5.21 -12.61 -11.01
C VAL A 4 -4.35 -12.29 -12.22
N ASP A 5 -4.72 -11.23 -12.93
CA ASP A 5 -3.98 -10.72 -14.08
C ASP A 5 -2.48 -10.60 -13.73
N PRO A 6 -1.57 -11.36 -14.36
CA PRO A 6 -0.15 -11.33 -14.04
C PRO A 6 0.50 -9.96 -14.35
N ASN A 7 -0.23 -9.09 -15.03
CA ASN A 7 0.17 -7.73 -15.39
C ASN A 7 -0.23 -6.69 -14.32
N GLU A 8 -1.01 -7.05 -13.30
CA GLU A 8 -1.39 -6.06 -12.29
C GLU A 8 -0.18 -5.71 -11.40
N PRO A 9 0.12 -4.42 -11.19
CA PRO A 9 1.21 -4.00 -10.35
C PRO A 9 1.05 -4.52 -8.92
N ARG A 10 2.15 -5.04 -8.38
CA ARG A 10 2.22 -5.55 -7.01
C ARG A 10 2.70 -4.46 -6.08
N TYR A 11 1.97 -4.27 -5.00
CA TYR A 11 2.20 -3.26 -3.98
C TYR A 11 2.46 -3.91 -2.62
N CYS A 12 2.80 -3.07 -1.64
CA CYS A 12 3.09 -3.46 -0.28
C CYS A 12 4.26 -4.47 -0.17
N PHE A 13 4.70 -4.76 1.05
CA PHE A 13 5.71 -5.79 1.29
C PHE A 13 5.16 -7.22 1.12
N CYS A 14 3.83 -7.38 1.12
CA CYS A 14 3.18 -8.67 0.84
C CYS A 14 3.19 -9.03 -0.66
N ASN A 15 3.63 -8.11 -1.53
CA ASN A 15 3.77 -8.32 -2.97
C ASN A 15 2.44 -8.79 -3.61
N GLN A 16 1.33 -8.21 -3.15
CA GLN A 16 -0.02 -8.48 -3.65
C GLN A 16 -0.52 -7.31 -4.47
N VAL A 17 -1.53 -7.58 -5.29
CA VAL A 17 -2.24 -6.59 -6.09
C VAL A 17 -2.95 -5.55 -5.23
N SER A 18 -3.47 -4.50 -5.86
CA SER A 18 -4.24 -3.48 -5.15
C SER A 18 -5.59 -4.07 -4.75
N TYR A 19 -5.93 -4.02 -3.45
CA TYR A 19 -7.24 -4.46 -3.00
C TYR A 19 -7.69 -3.72 -1.75
N GLY A 20 -9.00 -3.46 -1.67
CA GLY A 20 -9.61 -2.76 -0.56
C GLY A 20 -9.06 -1.34 -0.36
N GLN A 21 -8.86 -0.95 0.90
CA GLN A 21 -8.28 0.34 1.25
C GLN A 21 -6.75 0.23 1.42
N MET A 22 -6.05 1.21 0.88
CA MET A 22 -4.59 1.29 0.94
C MET A 22 -4.17 2.68 1.43
N VAL A 23 -2.95 2.76 1.95
CA VAL A 23 -2.28 4.00 2.33
C VAL A 23 -1.05 4.21 1.46
N GLY A 24 -0.84 5.45 1.02
CA GLY A 24 0.33 5.85 0.26
C GLY A 24 1.43 6.39 1.18
N CYS A 25 2.67 5.98 0.95
CA CYS A 25 3.85 6.57 1.58
C CYS A 25 4.09 7.97 0.99
N ASP A 26 4.29 8.99 1.84
CA ASP A 26 4.56 10.38 1.40
C ASP A 26 6.04 10.59 1.03
N ASP A 27 6.89 9.58 1.25
CA ASP A 27 8.28 9.60 0.80
C ASP A 27 8.34 9.42 -0.73
N LYS A 28 8.95 10.38 -1.41
CA LYS A 28 9.04 10.42 -2.88
C LYS A 28 10.00 9.39 -3.46
N ASP A 29 10.90 8.88 -2.63
CA ASP A 29 11.89 7.87 -2.99
C ASP A 29 11.44 6.47 -2.54
N CYS A 30 10.21 6.33 -2.02
CA CYS A 30 9.64 5.04 -1.65
C CYS A 30 9.41 4.15 -2.88
N ALA A 31 10.10 3.02 -2.97
CA ALA A 31 10.01 2.12 -4.12
C ALA A 31 8.61 1.47 -4.33
N ARG A 32 7.80 1.35 -3.28
CA ARG A 32 6.48 0.69 -3.35
C ARG A 32 5.32 1.67 -3.44
N GLU A 33 5.48 2.85 -2.86
CA GLU A 33 4.50 3.95 -2.76
C GLU A 33 3.18 3.60 -2.03
N TRP A 34 2.70 2.36 -2.05
CA TRP A 34 1.39 1.93 -1.57
C TRP A 34 1.44 0.67 -0.71
N PHE A 35 0.64 0.68 0.36
CA PHE A 35 0.59 -0.40 1.35
C PHE A 35 -0.85 -0.68 1.77
N HIS A 36 -1.19 -1.95 1.99
CA HIS A 36 -2.51 -2.31 2.54
C HIS A 36 -2.57 -1.90 4.01
N LEU A 37 -3.71 -1.34 4.44
CA LEU A 37 -3.88 -0.87 5.81
C LEU A 37 -3.59 -1.98 6.84
N ASN A 38 -4.11 -3.18 6.61
CA ASN A 38 -3.88 -4.34 7.49
C ASN A 38 -2.40 -4.75 7.55
N CYS A 39 -1.67 -4.65 6.44
CA CYS A 39 -0.24 -4.98 6.41
C CYS A 39 0.56 -4.01 7.29
N VAL A 40 0.19 -2.73 7.32
CA VAL A 40 0.86 -1.72 8.15
C VAL A 40 0.21 -1.50 9.52
N GLY A 41 -0.69 -2.39 9.93
CA GLY A 41 -1.37 -2.32 11.23
C GLY A 41 -2.37 -1.17 11.38
N LEU A 42 -2.82 -0.58 10.27
CA LEU A 42 -3.86 0.45 10.25
C LEU A 42 -5.24 -0.19 10.07
N ASN A 43 -6.20 0.25 10.88
CA ASN A 43 -7.62 -0.12 10.69
C ASN A 43 -8.34 0.84 9.72
N HIS A 44 -7.86 2.08 9.62
CA HIS A 44 -8.44 3.13 8.80
C HIS A 44 -7.33 3.92 8.10
N PRO A 45 -7.60 4.43 6.89
CA PRO A 45 -6.64 5.27 6.20
C PRO A 45 -6.37 6.53 7.03
N PRO A 46 -5.12 7.03 7.07
CA PRO A 46 -4.81 8.25 7.76
C PRO A 46 -5.59 9.42 7.15
N ASN A 47 -5.82 10.44 7.97
CA ASN A 47 -6.53 11.62 7.52
C ASN A 47 -5.73 12.30 6.39
N LYS A 48 -6.38 12.79 5.34
CA LYS A 48 -5.70 13.36 4.15
C LYS A 48 -4.76 14.54 4.44
N LYS A 49 -4.82 15.08 5.67
CA LYS A 49 -3.97 16.17 6.18
C LYS A 49 -2.70 15.69 6.87
N VAL A 50 -2.56 14.38 7.10
CA VAL A 50 -1.46 13.75 7.82
C VAL A 50 -0.64 12.95 6.82
N ARG A 51 0.67 13.21 6.81
CA ARG A 51 1.63 12.41 6.04
C ARG A 51 1.86 11.09 6.75
N TRP A 52 1.85 10.01 5.98
CA TRP A 52 2.17 8.68 6.47
C TRP A 52 3.39 8.15 5.75
N TYR A 53 4.25 7.45 6.48
CA TYR A 53 5.49 6.88 6.00
C TYR A 53 5.50 5.40 6.33
N CYS A 54 5.99 4.57 5.42
CA CYS A 54 6.16 3.14 5.66
C CYS A 54 7.40 2.88 6.54
N ASP A 55 7.50 1.68 7.10
CA ASP A 55 8.62 1.29 7.97
C ASP A 55 9.98 1.23 7.24
N GLU A 56 9.95 1.15 5.91
CA GLU A 56 11.15 1.11 5.05
C GLU A 56 11.71 2.53 4.71
N CYS A 57 11.02 3.62 5.10
CA CYS A 57 11.40 5.02 4.84
C CYS A 57 11.61 5.79 6.15
#